data_AF-A0A1H4QHI6-F1
#
_entry.id   AF-A0A1H4QHI6-F1
#
_cell.length_a   1.000
_cell.length_b   1.000
_cell.length_c   1.000
_cell.angle_alpha   90.00
_cell.angle_beta   90.00
_cell.angle_gamma   90.00
#
_symmetry.space_group_name_H-M   'P 1'
#
loop_
_entity.id
_entity.type
_entity.pdbx_description
1 polymer ?
#
loop_
_entity_poly.entity_id
_entity_poly.type
_entity_poly.pdbx_seq_one_letter_code
_entity_poly.pdbx_strand_id
1 'polypeptide(L)' 'MTFTQCGDKEQNLFKVNPDIPAREALEHATNLFYYTKKLMLDAAMEKQGKRYAWPAYYLCEMGKAIIDDVSNGIPESRLN' A
#
# COMPACT_ATOMS: atom_id res chain seq x y z
N MET A 1 1.56 5.72 10.57
CA MET A 1 0.17 5.76 10.09
C MET A 1 0.06 4.54 9.19
N THR A 2 -0.39 3.44 9.77
CA THR A 2 -0.42 2.12 9.15
C THR A 2 -1.87 1.81 8.80
N PHE A 3 -2.07 1.12 7.69
CA PHE A 3 -3.36 0.80 7.10
C PHE A 3 -4.42 0.48 8.16
N THR A 4 -5.55 1.22 8.11
CA THR A 4 -6.74 1.10 8.97
C THR A 4 -6.74 -0.15 9.85
N GLN A 5 -6.32 0.02 11.10
CA GLN A 5 -6.44 -0.99 12.15
C GLN A 5 -7.86 -1.54 12.16
N CYS A 6 -8.00 -2.86 12.04
CA CYS A 6 -9.29 -3.53 12.06
C CYS A 6 -9.51 -4.21 13.41
N GLY A 7 -10.69 -3.96 14.01
CA GLY A 7 -11.09 -4.51 15.31
C GLY A 7 -10.39 -3.87 16.51
N ASP A 8 -10.75 -4.34 17.72
CA ASP A 8 -10.31 -3.76 19.00
C ASP A 8 -8.80 -3.89 19.30
N LYS A 9 -8.02 -4.52 18.42
CA LYS A 9 -6.64 -4.95 18.68
C LYS A 9 -5.60 -4.46 17.66
N GLU A 10 -5.86 -3.36 16.97
CA GLU A 10 -4.86 -2.73 16.10
C GLU A 10 -4.26 -3.68 15.03
N GLN A 11 -5.05 -4.63 14.52
CA GLN A 11 -4.51 -5.63 13.61
C GLN A 11 -4.35 -5.05 12.21
N ASN A 12 -3.17 -5.24 11.61
CA ASN A 12 -2.93 -4.94 10.20
C ASN A 12 -3.86 -5.79 9.33
N LEU A 13 -4.78 -5.12 8.64
CA LEU A 13 -5.76 -5.76 7.75
C LEU A 13 -5.11 -6.32 6.48
N PHE A 14 -4.00 -5.72 6.04
CA PHE A 14 -3.24 -6.12 4.86
C PHE A 14 -1.84 -6.54 5.28
N LYS A 15 -1.41 -7.74 4.86
CA LYS A 15 -0.08 -8.29 5.05
C LYS A 15 0.36 -8.97 3.77
N VAL A 16 1.66 -9.06 3.55
CA VAL A 16 2.23 -9.93 2.52
C VAL A 16 2.00 -11.37 2.97
N ASN A 17 1.53 -12.20 2.04
CA ASN A 17 1.35 -13.62 2.35
C ASN A 17 2.72 -14.25 2.65
N PRO A 18 2.78 -15.21 3.59
CA PRO A 18 3.99 -16.00 3.80
C PRO A 18 4.51 -16.59 2.49
N ASP A 19 5.82 -16.73 2.39
CA ASP A 19 6.55 -17.30 1.24
C ASP A 19 6.54 -16.48 -0.06
N ILE A 20 5.92 -15.28 -0.07
CA ILE A 20 6.09 -14.35 -1.19
C ILE A 20 7.45 -13.65 -1.08
N PRO A 21 8.33 -13.73 -2.09
CA PRO A 21 9.61 -13.03 -2.07
C PRO A 21 9.43 -11.52 -1.95
N ALA A 22 10.23 -10.88 -1.09
CA ALA A 22 10.19 -9.44 -0.84
C ALA A 22 10.26 -8.60 -2.14
N ARG A 23 11.06 -9.05 -3.11
CA ARG A 23 11.19 -8.38 -4.42
C ARG A 23 9.86 -8.34 -5.18
N GLU A 24 9.16 -9.46 -5.23
CA GLU A 24 7.87 -9.57 -5.92
C GLU A 24 6.79 -8.76 -5.20
N ALA A 25 6.79 -8.78 -3.86
CA ALA A 25 5.91 -7.94 -3.06
C ALA A 25 6.13 -6.44 -3.36
N LEU A 26 7.39 -5.98 -3.42
CA LEU A 26 7.72 -4.59 -3.76
C LEU A 26 7.37 -4.22 -5.22
N GLU A 27 7.48 -5.15 -6.16
CA GLU A 27 6.99 -4.97 -7.53
C GLU A 27 5.46 -4.78 -7.54
N HIS A 28 4.72 -5.54 -6.74
CA HIS A 28 3.27 -5.34 -6.56
C HIS A 28 2.94 -3.98 -5.94
N ALA A 29 3.66 -3.56 -4.89
CA ALA A 29 3.49 -2.23 -4.30
C ALA A 29 3.73 -1.12 -5.34
N THR A 30 4.73 -1.29 -6.20
CA THR A 30 5.04 -0.35 -7.29
C THR A 30 3.85 -0.20 -8.26
N ASN A 31 3.22 -1.32 -8.64
CA ASN A 31 2.03 -1.31 -9.49
C ASN A 31 0.86 -0.59 -8.81
N LEU A 32 0.63 -0.82 -7.52
CA LEU A 32 -0.41 -0.11 -6.76
C LEU A 32 -0.17 1.40 -6.73
N PHE A 33 1.07 1.83 -6.49
CA PHE A 33 1.40 3.26 -6.51
C PHE A 33 1.30 3.88 -7.90
N TYR A 34 1.60 3.13 -8.96
CA TYR A 34 1.40 3.60 -10.33
C TYR A 34 -0.08 3.94 -10.59
N TYR A 35 -1.00 3.03 -10.28
CA TYR A 35 -2.44 3.28 -10.47
C TYR A 35 -2.99 4.34 -9.52
N THR A 36 -2.49 4.35 -8.28
CA THR A 36 -2.79 5.41 -7.31
C THR A 36 -2.49 6.79 -7.89
N LYS A 37 -1.29 7.00 -8.45
CA LYS A 37 -0.90 8.28 -9.05
C LYS A 37 -1.82 8.68 -10.21
N LYS A 38 -2.19 7.72 -11.07
CA LYS A 38 -3.12 7.98 -12.18
C LYS A 38 -4.49 8.41 -11.66
N LEU A 39 -5.05 7.68 -10.69
CA LEU A 39 -6.35 8.00 -10.12
C LEU A 39 -6.36 9.31 -9.34
N MET A 40 -5.27 9.66 -8.65
CA MET A 40 -5.13 10.97 -8.01
C MET A 40 -5.08 12.10 -9.04
N LEU A 41 -4.37 11.91 -10.15
CA LEU A 41 -4.35 12.88 -11.24
C LEU A 41 -5.74 13.05 -11.86
N ASP A 42 -6.42 11.95 -12.17
CA ASP A 42 -7.80 11.97 -12.67
C ASP A 42 -8.74 12.62 -11.66
N ALA A 43 -8.52 12.40 -10.36
CA ALA A 43 -9.30 13.03 -9.29
C ALA A 43 -9.14 14.55 -9.25
N ALA A 44 -7.93 15.04 -9.54
CA ALA A 44 -7.58 16.45 -9.53
C ALA A 44 -8.01 17.19 -10.81
N MET A 45 -7.93 16.52 -11.96
CA MET A 45 -8.03 17.18 -13.27
C MET A 45 -9.40 17.01 -13.95
N GLU A 46 -10.12 15.93 -13.68
CA GLU A 46 -11.37 15.63 -14.39
C GLU A 46 -12.60 16.28 -13.74
N LYS A 47 -13.57 16.70 -14.57
CA LYS A 47 -14.82 17.34 -14.12
C LYS A 47 -15.64 16.50 -13.12
N GLN A 48 -15.54 15.17 -13.21
CA GLN A 48 -16.15 14.21 -12.28
C GLN A 48 -15.10 13.42 -11.49
N GLY A 49 -13.92 14.02 -11.29
CA GLY A 49 -12.75 13.36 -10.73
C GLY A 49 -12.91 12.87 -9.29
N LYS A 50 -13.78 13.50 -8.49
CA LYS A 50 -14.02 13.13 -7.07
C LYS A 50 -14.29 11.63 -6.86
N ARG A 51 -14.90 10.94 -7.84
CA ARG A 51 -15.15 9.49 -7.79
C ARG A 51 -13.89 8.64 -7.69
N TYR A 52 -12.73 9.17 -8.09
CA TYR A 52 -11.44 8.47 -8.08
C TYR A 52 -10.67 8.64 -6.77
N ALA A 53 -11.07 9.58 -5.90
CA ALA A 53 -10.35 9.88 -4.67
C ALA A 53 -10.30 8.69 -3.70
N TRP A 54 -11.44 8.03 -3.46
CA TRP A 54 -11.50 6.87 -2.56
C TRP A 54 -10.73 5.66 -3.10
N PRO A 55 -10.92 5.23 -4.37
CA PRO A 55 -10.07 4.18 -4.95
C PRO A 55 -8.57 4.48 -4.87
N ALA A 56 -8.16 5.72 -5.18
CA ALA A 56 -6.76 6.12 -5.08
C ALA A 56 -6.23 6.02 -3.64
N TYR A 57 -7.03 6.47 -2.67
CA TYR A 57 -6.68 6.35 -1.25
C TYR A 57 -6.47 4.90 -0.83
N TYR A 58 -7.42 4.00 -1.12
CA TYR A 58 -7.29 2.59 -0.72
C TYR A 58 -6.12 1.89 -1.39
N LEU A 59 -5.86 2.13 -2.68
CA LEU A 59 -4.70 1.56 -3.38
C LEU A 59 -3.38 2.08 -2.81
N CYS A 60 -3.32 3.37 -2.44
CA CYS A 60 -2.15 3.97 -1.80
C CYS A 60 -1.85 3.30 -0.47
N GLU A 61 -2.88 3.16 0.38
CA GLU A 61 -2.72 2.49 1.66
C GLU A 61 -2.26 1.04 1.44
N MET A 62 -2.75 0.33 0.41
CA MET A 62 -2.40 -1.09 0.19
C MET A 62 -0.92 -1.23 -0.15
N GLY A 63 -0.42 -0.33 -1.00
CA GLY A 63 1.01 -0.26 -1.31
C GLY A 63 1.87 0.03 -0.07
N LYS A 64 1.41 0.91 0.84
CA LYS A 64 2.12 1.20 2.09
C LYS A 64 2.15 0.00 3.03
N ALA A 65 1.03 -0.71 3.18
CA ALA A 65 0.98 -1.92 4.00
C ALA A 65 1.97 -2.99 3.52
N ILE A 66 2.12 -3.15 2.19
CA ILE A 66 3.12 -4.06 1.63
C ILE A 66 4.55 -3.60 1.97
N ILE A 67 4.85 -2.30 1.82
CA ILE A 67 6.17 -1.76 2.19
C ILE A 67 6.45 -2.00 3.68
N ASP A 68 5.50 -1.65 4.54
CA ASP A 68 5.65 -1.79 5.99
C ASP A 68 5.89 -3.27 6.37
N ASP A 69 5.13 -4.20 5.80
CA ASP A 69 5.26 -5.62 6.11
C ASP A 69 6.59 -6.21 5.61
N VAL A 70 7.05 -5.84 4.40
CA VAL A 70 8.37 -6.22 3.89
C VAL A 70 9.48 -5.63 4.75
N SER A 71 9.38 -4.37 5.14
CA SER A 71 10.38 -3.70 5.99
C SER A 71 10.50 -4.32 7.37
N ASN A 72 9.37 -4.69 7.98
CA ASN A 72 9.34 -5.38 9.27
C ASN A 72 9.88 -6.82 9.19
N GLY A 73 9.83 -7.44 8.01
CA GLY A 73 10.37 -8.78 7.77
C GLY A 73 11.89 -8.83 7.55
N ILE A 74 12.57 -7.70 7.39
CA ILE A 74 14.03 -7.64 7.20
C ILE A 74 14.71 -7.66 8.58
N PRO A 75 15.60 -8.63 8.87
CA PRO A 75 16.37 -8.62 10.10
C PRO A 75 17.26 -7.36 10.19
N GLU A 76 17.30 -6.73 11.36
CA GLU A 76 18.06 -5.49 11.66
C GLU A 76 19.54 -5.53 11.18
N SER A 77 20.14 -6.72 11.13
CA SER A 77 21.52 -6.94 10.70
C SER A 77 21.81 -6.64 9.22
N ARG A 78 20.78 -6.45 8.39
CA ARG A 78 20.95 -6.10 6.96
C ARG A 78 20.70 -4.63 6.64
N LEU A 79 20.42 -3.81 7.65
CA LEU A 79 20.17 -2.38 7.52
C LEU A 79 21.42 -1.51 7.78
N ASN A 80 22.55 -2.13 8.15
CA ASN A 80 23.84 -1.48 8.44
C ASN A 80 24.91 -1.86 7.43
#